data_AF-A0A243WA96-F1
#
_entry.id   AF-A0A243WA96-F1
#
_cell.length_a   1.000
_cell.length_b   1.000
_cell.length_c   1.000
_cell.angle_alpha   90.00
_cell.angle_beta   90.00
_cell.angle_gamma   90.00
#
_symmetry.space_group_name_H-M   'P 1'
#
loop_
_entity.id
_entity.type
_entity.pdbx_description
1 polymer ?
#
loop_
_entity_poly.entity_id
_entity_poly.type
_entity_poly.pdbx_seq_one_letter_code
_entity_poly.pdbx_strand_id
1 'polypeptide(L)' 'MEKFPSYQRLFLFLLAGIALVVVGGLLKRQNVGGAGLFALAGLAIQAIAMIMMVYRYAKGLGKS' A
#
# COMPACT_ATOMS: atom_id res chain seq x y z
N MET A 1 -12.62 -3.58 -20.72
CA MET A 1 -12.48 -2.59 -19.63
C MET A 1 -12.34 -3.32 -18.29
N GLU A 2 -11.14 -3.73 -17.90
CA GLU A 2 -10.85 -4.05 -16.49
C GLU A 2 -10.11 -2.85 -15.89
N LYS A 3 -10.86 -1.96 -15.23
CA LYS A 3 -10.33 -0.72 -14.62
C LYS A 3 -9.59 -0.96 -13.29
N PHE A 4 -9.40 -2.21 -12.86
CA PHE A 4 -8.79 -2.51 -11.56
C PHE A 4 -7.47 -3.26 -11.72
N PRO A 5 -6.41 -2.85 -10.98
CA PRO A 5 -5.14 -3.57 -10.98
C PRO A 5 -5.33 -5.04 -10.55
N SER A 6 -4.52 -5.93 -11.15
CA SER A 6 -4.50 -7.35 -10.79
C SER A 6 -4.15 -7.53 -9.31
N TYR A 7 -4.57 -8.65 -8.70
CA TYR A 7 -4.17 -8.98 -7.33
C TYR A 7 -2.64 -8.99 -7.16
N GLN A 8 -1.91 -9.42 -8.19
CA GLN A 8 -0.45 -9.35 -8.23
C GLN A 8 0.07 -7.91 -8.12
N ARG A 9 -0.50 -6.96 -8.87
CA ARG A 9 -0.12 -5.54 -8.76
C ARG A 9 -0.47 -4.96 -7.40
N LEU A 10 -1.65 -5.27 -6.87
CA LEU A 10 -2.07 -4.85 -5.53
C LEU A 10 -1.12 -5.38 -4.44
N PHE A 11 -0.67 -6.62 -4.58
CA PHE A 11 0.32 -7.21 -3.69
C PHE A 11 1.67 -6.50 -3.79
N LEU A 12 2.13 -6.16 -5.00
CA LEU A 12 3.35 -5.36 -5.18
C LEU A 12 3.24 -3.97 -4.55
N PHE A 13 2.07 -3.32 -4.63
CA PHE A 13 1.84 -2.04 -3.96
C PHE A 13 1.89 -2.16 -2.43
N LEU A 14 1.33 -3.24 -1.86
CA LEU A 14 1.46 -3.53 -0.44
C LEU A 14 2.93 -3.71 -0.05
N LEU A 15 3.68 -4.50 -0.82
CA LEU A 15 5.11 -4.75 -0.58
C LEU A 15 5.93 -3.45 -0.63
N ALA A 16 5.69 -2.62 -1.65
CA ALA A 16 6.34 -1.32 -1.80
C ALA A 16 6.00 -0.37 -0.64
N GLY A 17 4.75 -0.37 -0.17
CA GLY A 17 4.33 0.36 1.01
C GLY A 17 5.04 -0.11 2.28
N ILE A 18 5.22 -1.43 2.47
CA ILE A 18 5.98 -1.99 3.60
C ILE A 18 7.42 -1.46 3.55
N ALA A 19 8.07 -1.54 2.38
CA ALA A 19 9.44 -1.06 2.22
C ALA A 19 9.57 0.44 2.57
N LEU A 20 8.63 1.28 2.14
CA LEU A 20 8.61 2.70 2.48
C LEU A 20 8.43 2.96 3.98
N VAL A 21 7.57 2.20 4.66
CA VAL A 21 7.39 2.30 6.12
C VAL A 21 8.66 1.89 6.86
N VAL A 22 9.30 0.79 6.43
CA VAL A 22 10.56 0.32 7.03
C VAL A 22 11.67 1.35 6.82
N VAL A 23 11.84 1.86 5.60
CA VAL A 23 12.84 2.91 5.30
C VAL A 23 12.54 4.18 6.10
N GLY A 24 11.29 4.64 6.13
CA GLY A 24 10.88 5.79 6.95
C GLY A 24 11.17 5.59 8.44
N GLY A 25 10.96 4.37 8.96
CA GLY A 25 11.31 4.00 10.33
C GLY A 25 12.81 4.03 10.60
N LEU A 26 13.63 3.51 9.68
CA LEU A 26 15.09 3.55 9.77
C LEU A 26 15.61 4.99 9.71
N LEU A 27 15.11 5.81 8.78
CA LEU A 27 15.48 7.22 8.66
C LEU A 27 15.06 8.01 9.90
N LYS A 28 13.92 7.68 10.51
CA LYS A 28 13.46 8.32 11.75
C LYS A 28 14.38 8.00 12.92
N ARG A 29 14.92 6.77 12.99
CA ARG A 29 15.94 6.41 13.99
C ARG A 29 17.24 7.19 13.82
N GLN A 30 17.57 7.58 12.59
CA GLN A 30 18.75 8.39 12.28
C GLN A 30 18.50 9.90 12.47
N ASN A 31 17.35 10.32 13.01
CA ASN A 31 16.93 11.72 13.13
C ASN A 31 16.98 12.50 11.81
N VAL A 32 16.77 11.81 10.68
CA VAL A 32 16.67 12.48 9.38
C VAL A 32 15.37 13.28 9.32
N GLY A 33 15.49 14.58 9.08
CA GLY A 33 14.35 15.48 8.89
C GLY A 33 13.43 14.97 7.78
N GLY A 34 12.13 14.93 8.05
CA GLY A 34 11.13 14.47 7.08
C GLY A 34 10.95 12.94 6.98
N ALA A 35 11.70 12.13 7.74
CA ALA A 35 11.54 10.66 7.76
C ALA A 35 10.10 10.19 8.05
N GLY A 36 9.37 10.94 8.88
CA GLY A 36 7.97 10.68 9.17
C GLY A 36 7.05 10.74 7.93
N LEU A 37 7.39 11.56 6.92
CA LEU A 37 6.63 11.68 5.69
C LEU A 37 6.74 10.42 4.83
N PHE A 38 7.91 9.77 4.81
CA PHE A 38 8.10 8.50 4.09
C PHE A 38 7.28 7.38 4.72
N ALA A 39 7.25 7.30 6.05
CA ALA A 39 6.42 6.33 6.76
C ALA A 39 4.92 6.58 6.51
N LEU A 40 4.48 7.85 6.56
CA LEU A 40 3.11 8.23 6.22
C LEU A 40 2.73 7.89 4.78
N ALA A 41 3.61 8.18 3.82
CA ALA A 41 3.39 7.85 2.41
C ALA A 41 3.27 6.32 2.20
N GLY A 42 4.14 5.54 2.84
CA GLY A 42 4.07 4.07 2.80
C GLY A 42 2.74 3.53 3.34
N LEU A 43 2.28 4.05 4.48
CA LEU A 43 0.99 3.68 5.06
C LEU A 43 -0.19 4.07 4.17
N ALA A 44 -0.16 5.25 3.54
CA ALA A 44 -1.21 5.69 2.63
C ALA A 44 -1.32 4.77 1.41
N ILE A 45 -0.19 4.37 0.81
CA ILE A 45 -0.15 3.43 -0.32
C ILE A 45 -0.74 2.08 0.09
N GLN A 46 -0.39 1.57 1.28
CA GLN A 46 -0.95 0.31 1.79
C GLN A 46 -2.45 0.38 2.00
N ALA A 47 -2.95 1.46 2.58
CA ALA A 47 -4.38 1.65 2.81
C ALA A 47 -5.16 1.60 1.49
N ILE A 48 -4.68 2.33 0.48
CA ILE A 48 -5.31 2.34 -0.86
C ILE A 48 -5.26 0.94 -1.49
N ALA A 49 -4.12 0.25 -1.41
CA ALA A 49 -3.98 -1.10 -1.95
C ALA A 49 -4.93 -2.11 -1.26
N MET A 50 -5.09 -2.03 0.05
CA MET A 50 -6.03 -2.86 0.80
C MET A 50 -7.49 -2.57 0.41
N ILE A 51 -7.87 -1.30 0.32
CA ILE A 51 -9.22 -0.90 -0.10
C ILE A 51 -9.53 -1.46 -1.49
N MET A 52 -8.58 -1.37 -2.42
CA MET A 52 -8.75 -1.93 -3.77
C MET A 52 -8.84 -3.45 -3.78
N MET A 53 -8.08 -4.16 -2.93
CA MET A 53 -8.20 -5.62 -2.78
C MET A 53 -9.59 -6.01 -2.27
N VAL A 54 -10.06 -5.38 -1.19
CA VAL A 54 -11.39 -5.64 -0.60
C VAL A 54 -12.49 -5.35 -1.61
N TYR A 55 -12.40 -4.24 -2.33
CA TYR A 55 -13.37 -3.88 -3.37
C TYR A 55 -13.40 -4.92 -4.49
N ARG A 56 -12.23 -5.38 -4.96
CA ARG A 56 -12.13 -6.41 -6.00
C ARG A 56 -12.71 -7.74 -5.52
N TYR A 57 -12.46 -8.10 -4.27
CA TYR A 57 -13.02 -9.31 -3.65
C TYR A 57 -14.56 -9.22 -3.55
N ALA A 58 -15.10 -8.11 -3.02
CA ALA A 58 -16.54 -7.88 -2.91
C ALA A 58 -17.25 -7.91 -4.28
N LYS A 59 -16.61 -7.35 -5.32
CA LYS A 59 -17.13 -7.42 -6.70
C LYS A 59 -17.09 -8.85 -7.27
N GLY A 60 -16.17 -9.70 -6.82
CA GLY A 60 -16.13 -11.11 -7.17
C GLY A 60 -17.29 -11.90 -6.54
N LEU A 61 -17.65 -11.58 -5.29
CA LEU A 61 -18.76 -12.21 -4.58
C LEU A 61 -20.12 -11.89 -5.22
N GLY A 62 -20.35 -10.65 -5.66
CA GLY A 62 -21.62 -10.26 -6.31
C GLY A 62 -21.84 -10.83 -7.72
N LYS A 63 -20.93 -11.68 -8.21
CA LYS A 63 -21.05 -12.39 -9.50
C LYS A 63 -21.27 -13.89 -9.35
N SER A 64 -21.31 -14.41 -8.12
CA SER A 64 -21.57 -15.83 -7.81
C SER A 64 -23.00 -16.03 -7.35
#